data_AF-A0A653CZM7-F1
#
_entry.id   AF-A0A653CZM7-F1
#
_cell.length_a   1.000
_cell.length_b   1.000
_cell.length_c   1.000
_cell.angle_alpha   90.00
_cell.angle_beta   90.00
_cell.angle_gamma   90.00
#
_symmetry.space_group_name_H-M   'P 1'
#
loop_
_entity.id
_entity.type
_entity.pdbx_description
1 polymer ?
#
loop_
_entity_poly.entity_id
_entity_poly.type
_entity_poly.pdbx_seq_one_letter_code
_entity_poly.pdbx_strand_id
1 'polypeptide(L)'
;MVQQDTSNSGDESSAGVITMPENPAKGIAEGKYRLVGWGIDTTGRRLIDEIIQIAAYTPDSKFSQYIMPFSDINPVYIHRHGIKVINTIRYRRLRDLNTNQFVKTKSEISALQDFLQWLETVKTDDVDGLVLIYYEVRKASPSLLLESLRRHQLIDRFSKVVKGFCNGFNIAQAKCANTTKSFNLRVMSKVLLNREDGSFNSAVDRARASFDIASHLAQSEREELEKPAAGMTGFEPHLIQFVCPFSNAIDDEEEEIKSFKVLLERQNTFRPVFGALMRASRTERQHASHLRRLLAENDINYDKLKMAYDENAKEGLEKIIKAEVTNGEEKDIEELLNILDCFFDPSKKAIQPKATGMSARFYPPMGGRNNNRRRRSYNR
;
A
#
# COMPACT_ATOMS: atom_id res chain seq x y z
N MET A 1 -10.32 -21.52 15.35
CA MET A 1 -10.32 -21.52 13.87
C MET A 1 -11.17 -20.32 13.44
N VAL A 2 -10.57 -19.13 13.40
CA VAL A 2 -11.28 -17.90 13.03
C VAL A 2 -11.09 -17.74 11.52
N GLN A 3 -12.17 -17.92 10.75
CA GLN A 3 -12.16 -17.57 9.32
C GLN A 3 -11.94 -16.05 9.22
N GLN A 4 -10.71 -15.63 8.94
CA GLN A 4 -10.44 -14.29 8.48
C GLN A 4 -10.91 -14.20 7.02
N ASP A 5 -12.10 -13.67 6.82
CA ASP A 5 -12.62 -13.35 5.50
C ASP A 5 -11.72 -12.28 4.85
N THR A 6 -10.99 -12.68 3.80
CA THR A 6 -10.06 -11.84 3.02
C THR A 6 -10.76 -10.90 2.04
N SER A 7 -12.08 -10.72 2.16
CA SER A 7 -12.96 -10.08 1.17
C SER A 7 -12.80 -8.56 1.03
N ASN A 8 -11.99 -7.90 1.86
CA ASN A 8 -11.77 -6.45 1.82
C ASN A 8 -10.69 -6.01 0.79
N SER A 9 -10.67 -6.62 -0.41
CA SER A 9 -9.67 -6.37 -1.47
C SER A 9 -10.05 -5.20 -2.40
N GLY A 10 -10.74 -4.18 -1.90
CA GLY A 10 -11.42 -3.16 -2.71
C GLY A 10 -10.57 -1.98 -3.21
N ASP A 11 -9.39 -1.73 -2.64
CA ASP A 11 -8.68 -0.44 -2.86
C ASP A 11 -7.58 -0.50 -3.95
N GLU A 12 -7.89 -1.10 -5.10
CA GLU A 12 -6.92 -1.22 -6.20
C GLU A 12 -7.36 -0.48 -7.48
N SER A 13 -6.73 0.67 -7.74
CA SER A 13 -6.78 1.48 -8.97
C SER A 13 -8.07 2.27 -9.24
N SER A 14 -8.05 3.55 -8.91
CA SER A 14 -8.93 4.58 -9.47
C SER A 14 -8.72 4.68 -10.98
N ALA A 15 -9.73 4.29 -11.76
CA ALA A 15 -9.84 4.60 -13.19
C ALA A 15 -10.75 5.83 -13.47
N GLY A 16 -11.14 6.57 -12.43
CA GLY A 16 -11.60 7.95 -12.52
C GLY A 16 -10.43 8.87 -12.17
N VAL A 17 -10.44 10.10 -12.70
CA VAL A 17 -9.47 11.21 -12.52
C VAL A 17 -8.42 10.91 -11.45
N ILE A 18 -7.16 10.74 -11.87
CA ILE A 18 -6.03 10.62 -10.93
C ILE A 18 -5.86 11.99 -10.25
N THR A 19 -6.69 12.29 -9.25
CA THR A 19 -6.25 13.14 -8.14
C THR A 19 -5.13 12.34 -7.47
N MET A 20 -3.90 12.75 -7.80
CA MET A 20 -2.71 12.27 -7.10
C MET A 20 -2.98 12.51 -5.62
N PRO A 21 -2.92 11.49 -4.76
CA PRO A 21 -3.17 11.71 -3.34
C PRO A 21 -2.18 12.77 -2.87
N GLU A 22 -2.69 13.90 -2.37
CA GLU A 22 -1.88 14.86 -1.64
C GLU A 22 -1.35 14.12 -0.42
N ASN A 23 -0.06 13.79 -0.44
CA ASN A 23 0.66 13.31 0.71
C ASN A 23 1.80 14.29 0.98
N PRO A 24 1.46 15.56 1.34
CA PRO A 24 2.46 16.57 1.58
C PRO A 24 3.31 16.12 2.76
N ALA A 25 4.62 16.17 2.60
CA ALA A 25 5.51 15.97 3.72
C ALA A 25 5.33 17.13 4.71
N LYS A 26 5.33 16.84 6.01
CA LYS A 26 5.25 17.85 7.07
C LYS A 26 6.59 18.51 7.36
N GLY A 27 7.68 17.87 6.94
CA GLY A 27 9.05 18.28 7.23
C GLY A 27 9.53 17.79 8.59
N ILE A 28 10.84 17.63 8.73
CA ILE A 28 11.51 17.40 10.02
C ILE A 28 12.50 18.53 10.29
N ALA A 29 12.79 18.79 11.57
CA ALA A 29 13.79 19.78 11.95
C ALA A 29 15.18 19.42 11.41
N GLU A 30 15.95 20.43 10.99
CA GLU A 30 17.34 20.23 10.59
C GLU A 30 18.14 19.63 11.75
N GLY A 31 19.00 18.68 11.41
CA GLY A 31 19.84 17.96 12.35
C GLY A 31 20.98 17.26 11.64
N LYS A 32 21.88 16.66 12.40
CA LYS A 32 22.93 15.80 11.84
C LYS A 32 22.31 14.45 11.58
N TYR A 33 21.87 14.20 10.35
CA TYR A 33 21.29 12.92 9.96
C TYR A 33 22.19 12.15 9.02
N ARG A 34 22.00 10.83 9.00
CA ARG A 34 22.47 10.00 7.90
C ARG A 34 21.29 9.52 7.07
N LEU A 35 21.39 9.68 5.77
CA LEU A 35 20.39 9.24 4.82
C LEU A 35 20.61 7.79 4.42
N VAL A 36 19.52 7.02 4.38
CA VAL A 36 19.56 5.59 4.04
C VAL A 36 18.49 5.32 3.00
N GLY A 37 18.87 4.86 1.82
CA GLY A 37 17.93 4.33 0.84
C GLY A 37 17.23 3.10 1.41
N TRP A 38 15.91 3.03 1.30
CA TRP A 38 15.12 1.98 1.94
C TRP A 38 13.96 1.52 1.06
N GLY A 39 13.62 0.24 1.16
CA GLY A 39 12.49 -0.34 0.45
C GLY A 39 12.07 -1.70 1.01
N ILE A 40 10.81 -2.05 0.78
CA ILE A 40 10.24 -3.35 1.12
C ILE A 40 9.48 -3.97 -0.04
N ASP A 41 9.49 -5.30 -0.14
CA ASP A 41 8.55 -6.08 -0.94
C ASP A 41 7.44 -6.59 -0.02
N THR A 42 6.20 -6.67 -0.51
CA THR A 42 5.04 -7.01 0.34
C THR A 42 4.05 -7.94 -0.37
N THR A 43 3.19 -8.61 0.39
CA THR A 43 2.13 -9.47 -0.17
C THR A 43 1.01 -8.68 -0.84
N GLY A 44 0.89 -7.40 -0.48
CA GLY A 44 -0.10 -6.44 -0.98
C GLY A 44 0.18 -5.02 -0.44
N ARG A 45 -0.82 -4.13 -0.45
CA ARG A 45 -0.66 -2.71 -0.05
C ARG A 45 -1.34 -2.35 1.29
N ARG A 46 -2.22 -3.18 1.79
CA ARG A 46 -3.05 -2.89 2.97
C ARG A 46 -2.23 -3.12 4.23
N LEU A 47 -2.56 -2.44 5.32
CA LEU A 47 -1.88 -2.61 6.61
C LEU A 47 -1.90 -4.06 7.17
N ILE A 48 -2.80 -4.90 6.69
CA ILE A 48 -2.87 -6.32 7.05
C ILE A 48 -1.95 -7.22 6.21
N ASP A 49 -1.46 -6.70 5.09
CA ASP A 49 -0.54 -7.41 4.21
C ASP A 49 0.86 -7.46 4.87
N GLU A 50 1.74 -8.32 4.35
CA GLU A 50 2.95 -8.75 5.06
C GLU A 50 4.21 -8.38 4.29
N ILE A 51 5.31 -8.12 5.02
CA ILE A 51 6.62 -7.83 4.43
C ILE A 51 7.26 -9.15 3.98
N ILE A 52 7.77 -9.16 2.75
CA ILE A 52 8.42 -10.30 2.09
C ILE A 52 9.92 -10.08 1.96
N GLN A 53 10.35 -8.84 1.74
CA GLN A 53 11.75 -8.47 1.74
C GLN A 53 11.88 -7.10 2.38
N ILE A 54 12.89 -6.93 3.22
CA ILE A 54 13.31 -5.62 3.70
C ILE A 54 14.74 -5.37 3.21
N ALA A 55 14.97 -4.17 2.68
CA ALA A 55 16.26 -3.78 2.15
C ALA A 55 16.59 -2.33 2.51
N ALA A 56 17.87 -2.09 2.73
CA ALA A 56 18.40 -0.75 2.94
C ALA A 56 19.79 -0.60 2.31
N TYR A 57 20.12 0.62 1.95
CA TYR A 57 21.31 0.96 1.17
C TYR A 57 21.91 2.27 1.67
N THR A 58 23.22 2.22 1.88
CA THR A 58 24.11 3.38 1.88
C THR A 58 25.26 3.09 0.91
N PRO A 59 26.04 4.08 0.50
CA PRO A 59 27.21 3.86 -0.34
C PRO A 59 28.22 2.87 0.26
N ASP A 60 28.37 2.89 1.59
CA ASP A 60 29.35 2.07 2.30
C ASP A 60 28.81 0.70 2.73
N SER A 61 27.49 0.54 2.83
CA SER A 61 26.87 -0.66 3.42
C SER A 61 25.50 -0.95 2.84
N LYS A 62 25.10 -2.21 2.87
CA LYS A 62 23.77 -2.64 2.43
C LYS A 62 23.20 -3.70 3.36
N PHE A 63 21.89 -3.71 3.48
CA PHE A 63 21.12 -4.73 4.17
C PHE A 63 20.05 -5.30 3.26
N SER A 64 19.84 -6.61 3.33
CA SER A 64 18.75 -7.28 2.64
C SER A 64 18.39 -8.58 3.34
N GLN A 65 17.11 -8.77 3.65
CA GLN A 65 16.62 -10.01 4.22
C GLN A 65 15.23 -10.33 3.68
N TYR A 66 15.08 -11.55 3.15
CA TYR A 66 13.76 -12.09 2.82
C TYR A 66 13.08 -12.63 4.07
N ILE A 67 11.76 -12.43 4.15
CA ILE A 67 10.87 -12.79 5.24
C ILE A 67 9.82 -13.74 4.66
N MET A 68 9.57 -14.86 5.34
CA MET A 68 8.54 -15.80 4.90
C MET A 68 7.15 -15.30 5.33
N PRO A 69 6.23 -14.97 4.41
CA PRO A 69 4.88 -14.55 4.78
C PRO A 69 3.99 -15.75 5.16
N PHE A 70 3.04 -15.50 6.05
CA PHE A 70 1.97 -16.45 6.40
C PHE A 70 0.96 -16.59 5.26
N SER A 71 0.62 -15.49 4.58
CA SER A 71 -0.29 -15.49 3.43
C SER A 71 0.42 -15.76 2.11
N ASP A 72 -0.34 -16.07 1.07
CA ASP A 72 0.17 -16.05 -0.30
C ASP A 72 0.22 -14.61 -0.84
N ILE A 73 1.03 -14.39 -1.86
CA ILE A 73 1.26 -13.07 -2.46
C ILE A 73 0.16 -12.79 -3.48
N ASN A 74 -0.42 -11.59 -3.47
CA ASN A 74 -1.37 -11.16 -4.50
C ASN A 74 -0.71 -11.27 -5.89
N PRO A 75 -1.39 -11.82 -6.93
CA PRO A 75 -0.85 -11.92 -8.28
C PRO A 75 -0.18 -10.65 -8.81
N VAL A 76 -0.72 -9.46 -8.55
CA VAL A 76 -0.11 -8.19 -8.98
C VAL A 76 1.28 -8.00 -8.35
N TYR A 77 1.40 -8.35 -7.07
CA TYR A 77 2.61 -8.23 -6.29
C TYR A 77 3.63 -9.34 -6.61
N ILE A 78 3.17 -10.51 -7.05
CA ILE A 78 4.05 -11.56 -7.61
C ILE A 78 4.80 -11.01 -8.82
N HIS A 79 4.08 -10.38 -9.76
CA HIS A 79 4.69 -9.82 -10.97
C HIS A 79 5.57 -8.61 -10.66
N ARG A 80 5.11 -7.72 -9.76
CA ARG A 80 5.87 -6.55 -9.32
C ARG A 80 7.20 -6.94 -8.69
N HIS A 81 7.19 -7.90 -7.77
CA HIS A 81 8.38 -8.25 -7.00
C HIS A 81 9.22 -9.34 -7.67
N GLY A 82 8.65 -10.05 -8.64
CA GLY A 82 9.29 -11.22 -9.23
C GLY A 82 9.48 -12.34 -8.20
N ILE A 83 8.62 -12.44 -7.18
CA ILE A 83 8.71 -13.45 -6.13
C ILE A 83 7.37 -14.14 -5.96
N LYS A 84 7.42 -15.46 -5.77
CA LYS A 84 6.23 -16.29 -5.55
C LYS A 84 6.43 -17.22 -4.36
N VAL A 85 5.36 -17.43 -3.59
CA VAL A 85 5.28 -18.53 -2.63
C VAL A 85 5.01 -19.84 -3.38
N ILE A 86 5.85 -20.84 -3.16
CA ILE A 86 5.68 -22.20 -3.65
C ILE A 86 5.30 -23.10 -2.48
N ASN A 87 4.11 -23.68 -2.58
CA ASN A 87 3.58 -24.62 -1.60
C ASN A 87 3.92 -26.05 -2.06
N THR A 88 4.74 -26.75 -1.28
CA THR A 88 4.92 -28.20 -1.38
C THR A 88 4.05 -28.89 -0.32
N ILE A 89 3.87 -30.21 -0.41
CA ILE A 89 3.00 -30.98 0.51
C ILE A 89 3.33 -30.72 2.00
N ARG A 90 4.61 -30.46 2.34
CA ARG A 90 5.07 -30.29 3.72
C ARG A 90 5.52 -28.88 4.08
N TYR A 91 5.95 -28.08 3.11
CA TYR A 91 6.62 -26.81 3.37
C TYR A 91 6.25 -25.74 2.35
N ARG A 92 6.23 -24.48 2.81
CA ARG A 92 6.10 -23.28 1.98
C ARG A 92 7.46 -22.61 1.88
N ARG A 93 7.84 -22.17 0.67
CA ARG A 93 9.12 -21.48 0.41
C ARG A 93 8.94 -20.37 -0.62
N LEU A 94 9.76 -19.33 -0.54
CA LEU A 94 9.81 -18.29 -1.56
C LEU A 94 10.72 -18.68 -2.71
N ARG A 95 10.28 -18.41 -3.94
CA ARG A 95 11.03 -18.57 -5.18
C ARG A 95 11.13 -17.23 -5.88
N ASP A 96 12.35 -16.83 -6.22
CA ASP A 96 12.63 -15.71 -7.12
C ASP A 96 12.40 -16.17 -8.55
N LEU A 97 11.56 -15.44 -9.28
CA LEU A 97 11.14 -15.73 -10.64
C LEU A 97 12.17 -15.26 -11.68
N ASN A 98 13.05 -14.33 -11.32
CA ASN A 98 14.12 -13.88 -12.21
C ASN A 98 15.23 -14.93 -12.28
N THR A 99 15.68 -15.42 -11.12
CA THR A 99 16.72 -16.46 -11.03
C THR A 99 16.17 -17.88 -11.08
N ASN A 100 14.85 -18.05 -10.91
CA ASN A 100 14.18 -19.34 -10.75
C ASN A 100 14.63 -20.16 -9.53
N GLN A 101 15.33 -19.54 -8.58
CA GLN A 101 15.89 -20.19 -7.38
C GLN A 101 15.04 -19.94 -6.13
N PHE A 102 15.14 -20.85 -5.15
CA PHE A 102 14.55 -20.65 -3.84
C PHE A 102 15.42 -19.71 -3.00
N VAL A 103 14.80 -18.75 -2.33
CA VAL A 103 15.50 -17.78 -1.47
C VAL A 103 15.46 -18.23 -0.01
N LYS A 104 16.53 -17.95 0.73
CA LYS A 104 16.57 -18.17 2.18
C LYS A 104 15.77 -17.07 2.88
N THR A 105 14.88 -17.48 3.76
CA THR A 105 14.00 -16.58 4.51
C THR A 105 14.28 -16.65 6.01
N LYS A 106 13.91 -15.60 6.73
CA LYS A 106 13.80 -15.58 8.19
C LYS A 106 12.34 -15.36 8.60
N SER A 107 12.07 -15.51 9.90
CA SER A 107 10.83 -15.01 10.50
C SER A 107 10.82 -13.47 10.46
N GLU A 108 9.63 -12.87 10.53
CA GLU A 108 9.49 -11.40 10.56
C GLU A 108 10.26 -10.80 11.73
N ILE A 109 10.08 -11.31 12.94
CA ILE A 109 10.77 -10.82 14.15
C ILE A 109 12.29 -10.87 14.02
N SER A 110 12.86 -11.99 13.53
CA SER A 110 14.31 -12.14 13.41
C SER A 110 14.87 -11.18 12.36
N ALA A 111 14.18 -11.01 11.23
CA ALA A 111 14.61 -10.08 10.19
C ALA A 111 14.56 -8.61 10.66
N LEU A 112 13.55 -8.23 11.43
CA LEU A 112 13.45 -6.88 12.00
C LEU A 112 14.54 -6.62 13.05
N GLN A 113 14.86 -7.62 13.89
CA GLN A 113 15.96 -7.50 14.85
C GLN A 113 17.30 -7.30 14.15
N ASP A 114 17.58 -8.08 13.10
CA ASP A 114 18.79 -7.91 12.28
C ASP A 114 18.82 -6.55 11.59
N PHE A 115 17.66 -6.08 11.11
CA PHE A 115 17.55 -4.78 10.45
C PHE A 115 17.83 -3.63 11.42
N LEU A 116 17.26 -3.66 12.63
CA LEU A 116 17.52 -2.67 13.67
C LEU A 116 18.99 -2.68 14.08
N GLN A 117 19.59 -3.86 14.24
CA GLN A 117 21.00 -3.98 14.54
C GLN A 117 21.88 -3.37 13.45
N TRP A 118 21.51 -3.56 12.18
CA TRP A 118 22.20 -2.94 11.07
C TRP A 118 22.03 -1.42 11.07
N LEU A 119 20.82 -0.91 11.33
CA LEU A 119 20.57 0.54 11.42
C LEU A 119 21.38 1.18 12.54
N GLU A 120 21.50 0.54 13.71
CA GLU A 120 22.33 1.03 14.82
C GLU A 120 23.81 1.17 14.43
N THR A 121 24.35 0.15 13.74
CA THR A 121 25.72 0.19 13.22
C THR A 121 25.91 1.29 12.17
N VAL A 122 24.91 1.50 11.31
CA VAL A 122 24.94 2.51 10.25
C VAL A 122 24.74 3.92 10.80
N LYS A 123 24.01 4.08 11.90
CA LYS A 123 23.79 5.39 12.52
C LYS A 123 25.11 6.05 12.88
N THR A 124 26.05 5.34 13.51
CA THR A 124 27.24 5.94 14.15
C THR A 124 26.87 6.96 15.25
N ASP A 125 27.82 7.24 16.15
CA ASP A 125 27.54 8.04 17.36
C ASP A 125 27.52 9.56 17.10
N ASP A 126 28.04 10.00 15.96
CA ASP A 126 28.25 11.39 15.56
C ASP A 126 27.04 12.06 14.89
N VAL A 127 25.99 11.29 14.59
CA VAL A 127 24.72 11.79 14.03
C VAL A 127 23.56 11.62 15.02
N ASP A 128 22.58 12.50 14.92
CA ASP A 128 21.37 12.53 15.74
C ASP A 128 20.43 11.37 15.38
N GLY A 129 20.47 10.89 14.14
CA GLY A 129 19.69 9.73 13.70
C GLY A 129 19.67 9.52 12.19
N LEU A 130 18.81 8.60 11.75
CA LEU A 130 18.66 8.20 10.36
C LEU A 130 17.39 8.75 9.72
N VAL A 131 17.43 9.07 8.44
CA VAL A 131 16.23 9.31 7.62
C VAL A 131 16.16 8.26 6.52
N LEU A 132 15.05 7.53 6.47
CA LEU A 132 14.85 6.45 5.50
C LEU A 132 14.19 6.99 4.22
N ILE A 133 14.91 6.92 3.10
CA ILE A 133 14.45 7.40 1.79
C ILE A 133 13.84 6.25 1.01
N TYR A 134 12.54 6.31 0.78
CA TYR A 134 11.80 5.38 -0.08
C TYR A 134 11.24 6.10 -1.29
N TYR A 135 10.65 5.36 -2.24
CA TYR A 135 10.13 5.96 -3.46
C TYR A 135 8.82 5.31 -3.89
N GLU A 136 7.69 5.95 -3.59
CA GLU A 136 6.37 5.44 -3.93
C GLU A 136 5.41 6.56 -4.35
N VAL A 137 4.65 6.34 -5.44
CA VAL A 137 3.59 7.26 -5.88
C VAL A 137 2.43 7.29 -4.86
N ARG A 138 2.13 6.14 -4.25
CA ARG A 138 1.12 6.01 -3.20
C ARG A 138 1.81 5.40 -2.00
N LYS A 139 1.95 6.19 -0.93
CA LYS A 139 2.61 5.78 0.30
C LYS A 139 1.90 4.56 0.89
N ALA A 140 2.67 3.53 1.18
CA ALA A 140 2.23 2.37 1.97
C ALA A 140 3.36 1.77 2.80
N SER A 141 4.59 1.85 2.30
CA SER A 141 5.74 1.19 2.90
C SER A 141 6.02 1.61 4.34
N PRO A 142 6.11 2.92 4.70
CA PRO A 142 6.35 3.33 6.09
C PRO A 142 5.33 2.74 7.07
N SER A 143 4.04 2.81 6.72
CA SER A 143 2.96 2.29 7.57
C SER A 143 3.05 0.78 7.80
N LEU A 144 3.41 0.02 6.77
CA LEU A 144 3.62 -1.44 6.89
C LEU A 144 4.80 -1.78 7.81
N LEU A 145 5.90 -1.04 7.71
CA LEU A 145 7.05 -1.25 8.60
C LEU A 145 6.69 -0.90 10.05
N LEU A 146 6.04 0.24 10.29
CA LEU A 146 5.67 0.68 11.64
C LEU A 146 4.66 -0.27 12.29
N GLU A 147 3.66 -0.78 11.55
CA GLU A 147 2.77 -1.82 12.05
C GLU A 147 3.53 -3.10 12.42
N SER A 148 4.45 -3.53 11.55
CA SER A 148 5.27 -4.73 11.78
C SER A 148 6.12 -4.58 13.04
N LEU A 149 6.83 -3.45 13.21
CA LEU A 149 7.60 -3.13 14.41
C LEU A 149 6.73 -3.07 15.66
N ARG A 150 5.53 -2.49 15.57
CA ARG A 150 4.61 -2.38 16.71
C ARG A 150 4.11 -3.74 17.17
N ARG A 151 3.76 -4.66 16.25
CA ARG A 151 3.36 -6.04 16.58
C ARG A 151 4.41 -6.78 17.40
N HIS A 152 5.69 -6.44 17.18
CA HIS A 152 6.85 -7.06 17.82
C HIS A 152 7.46 -6.23 18.96
N GLN A 153 6.81 -5.13 19.37
CA GLN A 153 7.29 -4.23 20.44
C GLN A 153 8.70 -3.65 20.17
N LEU A 154 9.00 -3.38 18.90
CA LEU A 154 10.30 -2.86 18.45
C LEU A 154 10.27 -1.37 18.11
N ILE A 155 9.10 -0.72 18.22
CA ILE A 155 8.91 0.68 17.81
C ILE A 155 9.80 1.65 18.59
N ASP A 156 9.90 1.49 19.92
CA ASP A 156 10.72 2.38 20.76
C ASP A 156 12.21 2.28 20.42
N ARG A 157 12.70 1.08 20.10
CA ARG A 157 14.08 0.86 19.64
C ARG A 157 14.31 1.52 18.29
N PHE A 158 13.35 1.39 17.38
CA PHE A 158 13.41 2.01 16.06
C PHE A 158 13.43 3.53 16.13
N SER A 159 12.54 4.17 16.90
CA SER A 159 12.43 5.64 17.01
C SER A 159 13.62 6.32 17.68
N LYS A 160 14.43 5.56 18.43
CA LYS A 160 15.73 6.06 18.93
C LYS A 160 16.73 6.26 17.80
N VAL A 161 16.68 5.42 16.77
CA VAL A 161 17.68 5.38 15.69
C VAL A 161 17.20 6.16 14.47
N VAL A 162 15.96 5.95 14.04
CA VAL A 162 15.35 6.60 12.87
C VAL A 162 14.55 7.83 13.33
N LYS A 163 14.62 8.92 12.56
CA LYS A 163 13.93 10.19 12.85
C LYS A 163 12.82 10.50 11.87
N GLY A 164 12.84 9.91 10.68
CA GLY A 164 11.75 10.08 9.73
C GLY A 164 11.89 9.25 8.46
N PHE A 165 10.84 9.35 7.66
CA PHE A 165 10.75 8.76 6.32
C PHE A 165 10.66 9.87 5.29
N CYS A 166 11.44 9.76 4.21
CA CYS A 166 11.38 10.67 3.07
C CYS A 166 10.88 9.94 1.83
N ASN A 167 9.82 10.45 1.21
CA ASN A 167 9.36 9.93 -0.08
C ASN A 167 10.04 10.66 -1.24
N GLY A 168 10.99 10.01 -1.90
CA GLY A 168 11.67 10.53 -3.08
C GLY A 168 10.73 10.89 -4.24
N PHE A 169 9.52 10.30 -4.28
CA PHE A 169 8.49 10.72 -5.23
C PHE A 169 8.08 12.18 -5.04
N ASN A 170 7.92 12.64 -3.79
CA ASN A 170 7.51 14.01 -3.48
C ASN A 170 8.62 15.00 -3.89
N ILE A 171 9.88 14.63 -3.66
CA ILE A 171 11.04 15.41 -4.12
C ILE A 171 11.01 15.54 -5.65
N ALA A 172 10.91 14.42 -6.36
CA ALA A 172 10.92 14.43 -7.82
C ALA A 172 9.73 15.20 -8.41
N GLN A 173 8.55 15.08 -7.81
CA GLN A 173 7.38 15.85 -8.21
C GLN A 173 7.62 17.36 -8.03
N ALA A 174 8.15 17.78 -6.88
CA ALA A 174 8.40 19.20 -6.62
C ALA A 174 9.50 19.79 -7.53
N LYS A 175 10.57 19.04 -7.77
CA LYS A 175 11.76 19.54 -8.49
C LYS A 175 11.69 19.36 -10.00
N CYS A 176 10.99 18.34 -10.48
CA CYS A 176 10.94 18.01 -11.91
C CYS A 176 9.58 18.32 -12.57
N ALA A 177 8.64 18.96 -11.86
CA ALA A 177 7.30 19.28 -12.38
C ALA A 177 7.30 19.98 -13.74
N ASN A 178 8.28 20.86 -13.97
CA ASN A 178 8.40 21.64 -15.20
C ASN A 178 9.04 20.85 -16.36
N THR A 179 9.70 19.72 -16.08
CA THR A 179 10.50 18.97 -17.05
C THR A 179 9.79 17.71 -17.54
N THR A 180 8.97 17.07 -16.69
CA THR A 180 8.31 15.80 -17.03
C THR A 180 6.94 15.68 -16.38
N LYS A 181 6.05 14.92 -17.03
CA LYS A 181 4.68 14.67 -16.54
C LYS A 181 4.57 13.46 -15.61
N SER A 182 5.61 12.61 -15.55
CA SER A 182 5.58 11.37 -14.79
C SER A 182 6.83 11.26 -13.91
N PHE A 183 6.61 11.11 -12.61
CA PHE A 183 7.67 11.05 -11.59
C PHE A 183 7.82 9.65 -10.99
N ASN A 184 7.37 8.59 -11.67
CA ASN A 184 7.55 7.25 -11.13
C ASN A 184 9.04 6.84 -11.13
N LEU A 185 9.39 5.86 -10.28
CA LEU A 185 10.78 5.45 -10.06
C LEU A 185 11.51 5.07 -11.35
N ARG A 186 10.84 4.38 -12.28
CA ARG A 186 11.43 3.95 -13.56
C ARG A 186 11.77 5.16 -14.44
N VAL A 187 10.85 6.11 -14.56
CA VAL A 187 11.06 7.32 -15.36
C VAL A 187 12.17 8.16 -14.74
N MET A 188 12.16 8.39 -13.43
CA MET A 188 13.20 9.18 -12.77
C MET A 188 14.58 8.51 -12.84
N SER A 189 14.65 7.18 -12.67
CA SER A 189 15.91 6.45 -12.83
C SER A 189 16.46 6.55 -14.25
N LYS A 190 15.60 6.53 -15.26
CA LYS A 190 16.02 6.71 -16.65
C LYS A 190 16.50 8.14 -16.91
N VAL A 191 15.70 9.13 -16.53
CA VAL A 191 15.95 10.55 -16.85
C VAL A 191 17.14 11.11 -16.07
N LEU A 192 17.25 10.80 -14.78
CA LEU A 192 18.25 11.40 -13.89
C LEU A 192 19.53 10.56 -13.78
N LEU A 193 19.41 9.24 -13.84
CA LEU A 193 20.54 8.33 -13.60
C LEU A 193 21.02 7.60 -14.86
N ASN A 194 20.40 7.90 -16.03
CA ASN A 194 20.66 7.22 -17.30
C ASN A 194 20.59 5.68 -17.22
N ARG A 195 19.68 5.16 -16.37
CA ARG A 195 19.45 3.70 -16.20
C ARG A 195 18.30 3.26 -17.11
N GLU A 196 18.63 2.88 -18.34
CA GLU A 196 17.59 2.52 -19.34
C GLU A 196 16.85 1.21 -19.01
N ASP A 197 17.54 0.22 -18.43
CA ASP A 197 17.02 -1.15 -18.22
C ASP A 197 16.94 -1.59 -16.75
N GLY A 198 16.83 -0.65 -15.82
CA GLY A 198 16.71 -0.98 -14.39
C GLY A 198 15.48 -1.87 -14.10
N SER A 199 15.72 -3.08 -13.57
CA SER A 199 14.69 -3.84 -12.87
C SER A 199 14.52 -3.25 -11.47
N PHE A 200 13.28 -2.93 -11.11
CA PHE A 200 12.93 -2.42 -9.77
C PHE A 200 12.08 -3.43 -9.00
N ASN A 201 12.19 -4.71 -9.38
CA ASN A 201 11.39 -5.78 -8.82
C ASN A 201 11.81 -6.09 -7.37
N SER A 202 13.12 -6.03 -7.09
CA SER A 202 13.68 -6.25 -5.75
C SER A 202 13.63 -5.00 -4.89
N ALA A 203 13.35 -5.17 -3.59
CA ALA A 203 13.46 -4.10 -2.60
C ALA A 203 14.88 -3.48 -2.57
N VAL A 204 15.92 -4.27 -2.85
CA VAL A 204 17.33 -3.81 -2.85
C VAL A 204 17.57 -2.76 -3.95
N ASP A 205 17.08 -3.04 -5.16
CA ASP A 205 17.27 -2.14 -6.30
C ASP A 205 16.49 -0.83 -6.09
N ARG A 206 15.29 -0.93 -5.48
CA ARG A 206 14.50 0.25 -5.13
C ARG A 206 15.15 1.10 -4.04
N ALA A 207 15.70 0.48 -2.99
CA ALA A 207 16.42 1.17 -1.92
C ALA A 207 17.65 1.93 -2.47
N ARG A 208 18.40 1.32 -3.38
CA ARG A 208 19.52 2.01 -4.03
C ARG A 208 19.05 3.16 -4.91
N ALA A 209 18.06 2.92 -5.78
CA ALA A 209 17.57 3.93 -6.69
C ALA A 209 16.95 5.14 -5.97
N SER A 210 16.26 4.92 -4.84
CA SER A 210 15.69 6.02 -4.05
C SER A 210 16.77 6.94 -3.48
N PHE A 211 17.87 6.38 -2.96
CA PHE A 211 19.02 7.15 -2.49
C PHE A 211 19.71 7.90 -3.64
N ASP A 212 19.98 7.22 -4.75
CA ASP A 212 20.68 7.79 -5.89
C ASP A 212 19.91 8.96 -6.51
N ILE A 213 18.58 8.84 -6.63
CA ILE A 213 17.72 9.92 -7.16
C ILE A 213 17.74 11.13 -6.23
N ALA A 214 17.55 10.93 -4.92
CA ALA A 214 17.57 12.03 -3.96
C ALA A 214 18.92 12.75 -3.97
N SER A 215 20.01 11.99 -4.02
CA SER A 215 21.38 12.53 -4.10
C SER A 215 21.61 13.33 -5.38
N HIS A 216 21.17 12.80 -6.54
CA HIS A 216 21.31 13.50 -7.82
C HIS A 216 20.52 14.81 -7.86
N LEU A 217 19.27 14.81 -7.38
CA LEU A 217 18.43 16.01 -7.35
C LEU A 217 19.02 17.09 -6.43
N ALA A 218 19.55 16.72 -5.27
CA ALA A 218 20.20 17.68 -4.37
C ALA A 218 21.48 18.30 -4.97
N GLN A 219 22.22 17.54 -5.79
CA GLN A 219 23.40 18.06 -6.49
C GLN A 219 23.04 19.08 -7.57
N SER A 220 21.91 18.90 -8.25
CA SER A 220 21.46 19.80 -9.32
C SER A 220 21.09 21.20 -8.84
N GLU A 221 20.86 21.38 -7.53
CA GLU A 221 20.59 22.69 -6.91
C GLU A 221 21.86 23.46 -6.51
N ARG A 222 23.06 22.88 -6.70
CA ARG A 222 24.31 23.63 -6.56
C ARG A 222 24.52 24.48 -7.81
N GLU A 223 24.37 25.80 -7.67
CA GLU A 223 24.82 26.76 -8.66
C GLU A 223 26.28 26.50 -9.06
N GLU A 224 26.51 26.35 -10.37
CA GLU A 224 27.78 26.39 -11.09
C GLU A 224 29.07 26.32 -10.26
N LEU A 225 29.53 25.11 -9.86
CA LEU A 225 30.95 24.92 -9.55
C LEU A 225 31.47 23.52 -9.96
N GLU A 226 32.69 23.57 -10.45
CA GLU A 226 33.41 22.58 -11.22
C GLU A 226 33.71 21.28 -10.46
N LYS A 227 33.56 20.17 -11.19
CA LYS A 227 33.86 18.75 -10.89
C LYS A 227 32.66 17.92 -10.40
N PRO A 228 32.42 16.73 -11.00
CA PRO A 228 31.45 15.79 -10.47
C PRO A 228 31.86 15.46 -9.03
N ALA A 229 31.01 15.84 -8.07
CA ALA A 229 31.23 15.47 -6.69
C ALA A 229 31.35 13.94 -6.62
N ALA A 230 32.41 13.45 -5.97
CA ALA A 230 32.51 12.06 -5.57
C ALA A 230 31.19 11.63 -4.90
N GLY A 231 30.76 10.40 -5.17
CA GLY A 231 29.43 9.91 -4.79
C GLY A 231 29.04 10.30 -3.37
N MET A 232 27.84 10.87 -3.21
CA MET A 232 27.35 11.33 -1.91
C MET A 232 27.27 10.17 -0.94
N THR A 233 27.80 10.36 0.26
CA THR A 233 27.89 9.38 1.34
C THR A 233 26.61 9.31 2.18
N GLY A 234 25.77 10.35 2.11
CA GLY A 234 24.50 10.45 2.82
C GLY A 234 24.57 11.26 4.12
N PHE A 235 25.70 11.91 4.41
CA PHE A 235 25.92 12.76 5.59
C PHE A 235 26.09 14.24 5.23
N GLU A 236 26.09 14.58 3.94
CA GLU A 236 26.40 15.92 3.48
C GLU A 236 25.31 16.91 3.93
N PRO A 237 25.66 18.04 4.58
CA PRO A 237 24.68 18.97 5.13
C PRO A 237 23.64 19.47 4.11
N HIS A 238 24.09 19.82 2.91
CA HIS A 238 23.18 20.28 1.85
C HIS A 238 22.17 19.22 1.41
N LEU A 239 22.57 17.95 1.36
CA LEU A 239 21.66 16.85 1.00
C LEU A 239 20.64 16.61 2.12
N ILE A 240 21.06 16.73 3.37
CA ILE A 240 20.17 16.65 4.52
C ILE A 240 19.15 17.80 4.50
N GLN A 241 19.62 19.04 4.32
CA GLN A 241 18.76 20.23 4.21
C GLN A 241 17.77 20.12 3.04
N PHE A 242 18.20 19.53 1.93
CA PHE A 242 17.34 19.28 0.78
C PHE A 242 16.23 18.25 1.08
N VAL A 243 16.53 17.22 1.87
CA VAL A 243 15.60 16.10 2.17
C VAL A 243 14.65 16.40 3.34
N CYS A 244 15.08 17.18 4.34
CA CYS A 244 14.30 17.44 5.56
C CYS A 244 12.89 17.98 5.30
N PRO A 245 12.65 18.94 4.38
CA PRO A 245 11.30 19.43 4.05
C PRO A 245 10.37 18.37 3.45
N PHE A 246 10.93 17.31 2.86
CA PHE A 246 10.19 16.22 2.22
C PHE A 246 10.06 14.97 3.11
N SER A 247 10.47 15.09 4.37
CA SER A 247 10.44 14.00 5.34
C SER A 247 9.26 14.14 6.31
N ASN A 248 8.75 13.01 6.80
CA ASN A 248 7.78 12.95 7.90
C ASN A 248 8.45 12.33 9.12
N ALA A 249 8.17 12.86 10.31
CA ALA A 249 8.62 12.24 11.55
C ALA A 249 7.90 10.90 11.78
N ILE A 250 8.47 10.04 12.62
CA ILE A 250 7.83 8.76 12.97
C ILE A 250 6.47 8.98 13.64
N ASP A 251 6.39 9.96 14.54
CA ASP A 251 5.15 10.27 15.27
C ASP A 251 4.02 10.71 14.33
N ASP A 252 4.36 11.47 13.28
CA ASP A 252 3.40 11.87 12.23
C ASP A 252 2.86 10.66 11.45
N GLU A 253 3.75 9.74 11.08
CA GLU A 253 3.35 8.51 10.40
C GLU A 253 2.52 7.61 11.33
N GLU A 254 2.82 7.56 12.63
CA GLU A 254 2.02 6.82 13.61
C GLU A 254 0.64 7.45 13.83
N GLU A 255 0.53 8.78 13.85
CA GLU A 255 -0.73 9.50 13.92
C GLU A 255 -1.60 9.22 12.69
N GLU A 256 -1.03 9.26 11.49
CA GLU A 256 -1.76 8.93 10.25
C GLU A 256 -2.29 7.50 10.27
N ILE A 257 -1.48 6.55 10.74
CA ILE A 257 -1.88 5.14 10.89
C ILE A 257 -3.06 5.02 11.88
N LYS A 258 -3.03 5.73 13.01
CA LYS A 258 -4.13 5.72 13.98
C LYS A 258 -5.41 6.26 13.36
N SER A 259 -5.33 7.40 12.67
CA SER A 259 -6.45 8.01 11.96
C SER A 259 -7.02 7.08 10.89
N PHE A 260 -6.15 6.41 10.13
CA PHE A 260 -6.56 5.42 9.13
C PHE A 260 -7.28 4.21 9.75
N LYS A 261 -6.84 3.73 10.91
CA LYS A 261 -7.52 2.62 11.63
C LYS A 261 -8.92 3.01 12.07
N VAL A 262 -9.10 4.20 12.65
CA VAL A 262 -10.41 4.72 13.04
C VAL A 262 -11.34 4.81 11.83
N LEU A 263 -10.84 5.36 10.72
CA LEU A 263 -11.57 5.43 9.46
C LEU A 263 -12.00 4.03 8.99
N LEU A 264 -11.08 3.07 9.00
CA LEU A 264 -11.34 1.69 8.57
C LEU A 264 -12.37 0.99 9.46
N GLU A 265 -12.30 1.17 10.78
CA GLU A 265 -13.29 0.65 11.73
C GLU A 265 -14.68 1.22 11.44
N ARG A 266 -14.78 2.53 11.22
CA ARG A 266 -16.03 3.19 10.83
C ARG A 266 -16.57 2.64 9.52
N GLN A 267 -15.73 2.50 8.50
CA GLN A 267 -16.13 1.88 7.24
C GLN A 267 -16.62 0.44 7.43
N ASN A 268 -16.05 -0.32 8.38
CA ASN A 268 -16.45 -1.70 8.65
C ASN A 268 -17.83 -1.80 9.30
N THR A 269 -18.33 -0.74 9.95
CA THR A 269 -19.72 -0.71 10.47
C THR A 269 -20.76 -0.88 9.36
N PHE A 270 -20.43 -0.50 8.12
CA PHE A 270 -21.31 -0.61 6.95
C PHE A 270 -21.28 -1.97 6.24
N ARG A 271 -20.61 -2.98 6.82
CA ARG A 271 -20.63 -4.36 6.28
C ARG A 271 -22.04 -4.93 6.06
N PRO A 272 -23.05 -4.70 6.93
CA PRO A 272 -24.40 -5.19 6.69
C PRO A 272 -25.03 -4.61 5.42
N VAL A 273 -24.80 -3.32 5.17
CA VAL A 273 -25.38 -2.57 4.03
C VAL A 273 -24.71 -2.96 2.71
N PHE A 274 -23.38 -2.89 2.66
CA PHE A 274 -22.62 -3.08 1.42
C PHE A 274 -22.11 -4.51 1.23
N GLY A 275 -22.43 -5.45 2.14
CA GLY A 275 -21.83 -6.78 2.17
C GLY A 275 -21.99 -7.57 0.86
N ALA A 276 -23.13 -7.45 0.19
CA ALA A 276 -23.34 -8.08 -1.11
C ALA A 276 -22.47 -7.44 -2.22
N LEU A 277 -22.43 -6.11 -2.29
CA LEU A 277 -21.61 -5.35 -3.24
C LEU A 277 -20.10 -5.59 -3.03
N MET A 278 -19.66 -5.73 -1.77
CA MET A 278 -18.28 -6.03 -1.43
C MET A 278 -17.81 -7.43 -1.87
N ARG A 279 -18.74 -8.39 -2.00
CA ARG A 279 -18.45 -9.76 -2.48
C ARG A 279 -18.57 -9.90 -3.99
N ALA A 280 -18.98 -8.84 -4.69
CA ALA A 280 -19.26 -8.88 -6.11
C ALA A 280 -18.00 -8.69 -6.97
N SER A 281 -18.18 -8.17 -8.19
CA SER A 281 -17.08 -7.90 -9.11
C SER A 281 -16.08 -6.90 -8.51
N ARG A 282 -14.86 -6.87 -9.06
CA ARG A 282 -13.80 -5.95 -8.61
C ARG A 282 -14.28 -4.49 -8.67
N THR A 283 -14.94 -4.11 -9.75
CA THR A 283 -15.45 -2.75 -9.97
C THR A 283 -16.53 -2.38 -8.96
N GLU A 284 -17.47 -3.27 -8.66
CA GLU A 284 -18.51 -3.01 -7.66
C GLU A 284 -17.95 -2.90 -6.26
N ARG A 285 -16.96 -3.72 -5.92
CA ARG A 285 -16.27 -3.65 -4.63
C ARG A 285 -15.49 -2.35 -4.46
N GLN A 286 -14.83 -1.87 -5.51
CA GLN A 286 -14.16 -0.57 -5.52
C GLN A 286 -15.16 0.55 -5.27
N HIS A 287 -16.27 0.55 -6.03
CA HIS A 287 -17.32 1.55 -5.91
C HIS A 287 -17.94 1.54 -4.50
N ALA A 288 -18.31 0.37 -3.98
CA ALA A 288 -18.84 0.22 -2.63
C ALA A 288 -17.83 0.64 -1.55
N SER A 289 -16.53 0.44 -1.77
CA SER A 289 -15.48 0.90 -0.85
C SER A 289 -15.38 2.43 -0.86
N HIS A 290 -15.47 3.06 -2.03
CA HIS A 290 -15.51 4.52 -2.18
C HIS A 290 -16.71 5.12 -1.44
N LEU A 291 -17.92 4.60 -1.67
CA LEU A 291 -19.13 5.09 -0.99
C LEU A 291 -19.07 4.92 0.54
N ARG A 292 -18.53 3.79 1.02
CA ARG A 292 -18.29 3.57 2.47
C ARG A 292 -17.27 4.55 3.04
N ARG A 293 -16.20 4.82 2.28
CA ARG A 293 -15.16 5.76 2.66
C ARG A 293 -15.72 7.17 2.76
N LEU A 294 -16.57 7.57 1.81
CA LEU A 294 -17.25 8.87 1.82
C LEU A 294 -18.06 9.09 3.10
N LEU A 295 -18.85 8.10 3.52
CA LEU A 295 -19.56 8.16 4.82
C LEU A 295 -18.57 8.25 5.99
N ALA A 296 -17.52 7.42 5.98
CA ALA A 296 -16.58 7.36 7.08
C ALA A 296 -15.73 8.62 7.23
N GLU A 297 -15.35 9.30 6.15
CA GLU A 297 -14.59 10.55 6.20
C GLU A 297 -15.40 11.71 6.82
N ASN A 298 -16.74 11.65 6.74
CA ASN A 298 -17.63 12.65 7.34
C ASN A 298 -18.18 12.22 8.72
N ASP A 299 -17.47 11.34 9.43
CA ASP A 299 -17.84 10.86 10.77
C ASP A 299 -19.21 10.14 10.86
N ILE A 300 -19.70 9.60 9.74
CA ILE A 300 -20.96 8.85 9.69
C ILE A 300 -20.66 7.36 9.89
N ASN A 301 -21.34 6.74 10.86
CA ASN A 301 -21.31 5.29 11.09
C ASN A 301 -22.71 4.66 10.90
N TYR A 302 -22.76 3.34 10.91
CA TYR A 302 -24.02 2.60 10.75
C TYR A 302 -25.08 3.00 11.78
N ASP A 303 -24.71 3.11 13.05
CA ASP A 303 -25.66 3.39 14.14
C ASP A 303 -26.30 4.78 14.01
N LYS A 304 -25.52 5.78 13.59
CA LYS A 304 -26.00 7.14 13.32
C LYS A 304 -27.06 7.15 12.20
N LEU A 305 -26.82 6.43 11.11
CA LEU A 305 -27.80 6.32 10.02
C LEU A 305 -29.04 5.52 10.44
N LYS A 306 -28.85 4.47 11.25
CA LYS A 306 -29.96 3.68 11.79
C LYS A 306 -30.87 4.55 12.67
N MET A 307 -30.30 5.32 13.61
CA MET A 307 -31.07 6.24 14.45
C MET A 307 -31.84 7.26 13.62
N ALA A 308 -31.19 7.85 12.61
CA ALA A 308 -31.84 8.82 11.74
C ALA A 308 -33.02 8.23 10.95
N TYR A 309 -32.87 6.99 10.49
CA TYR A 309 -33.95 6.27 9.84
C TYR A 309 -35.09 5.91 10.80
N ASP A 310 -34.77 5.47 12.02
CA ASP A 310 -35.79 5.15 13.02
C ASP A 310 -36.59 6.41 13.46
N GLU A 311 -35.96 7.60 13.42
CA GLU A 311 -36.62 8.88 13.75
C GLU A 311 -37.52 9.42 12.63
N ASN A 312 -37.04 9.48 11.38
CA ASN A 312 -37.74 10.14 10.27
C ASN A 312 -37.65 9.38 8.93
N ALA A 313 -37.44 8.06 8.98
CA ALA A 313 -37.28 7.20 7.82
C ALA A 313 -36.30 7.78 6.79
N LYS A 314 -36.69 7.76 5.50
CA LYS A 314 -35.86 8.28 4.40
C LYS A 314 -35.48 9.75 4.57
N GLU A 315 -36.38 10.59 5.08
CA GLU A 315 -36.11 12.03 5.27
C GLU A 315 -35.01 12.26 6.32
N GLY A 316 -34.95 11.42 7.35
CA GLY A 316 -33.87 11.42 8.34
C GLY A 316 -32.51 11.11 7.72
N LEU A 317 -32.45 10.11 6.83
CA LEU A 317 -31.22 9.79 6.09
C LEU A 317 -30.80 10.95 5.16
N GLU A 318 -31.74 11.53 4.42
CA GLU A 318 -31.48 12.67 3.53
C GLU A 318 -30.91 13.86 4.28
N LYS A 319 -31.47 14.17 5.45
CA LYS A 319 -30.99 15.26 6.29
C LYS A 319 -29.54 15.07 6.71
N ILE A 320 -29.15 13.88 7.17
CA ILE A 320 -27.77 13.61 7.59
C ILE A 320 -26.83 13.65 6.39
N ILE A 321 -27.14 12.90 5.33
CA ILE A 321 -26.19 12.75 4.21
C ILE A 321 -25.98 14.09 3.49
N LYS A 322 -27.04 14.84 3.19
CA LYS A 322 -26.91 16.13 2.49
C LYS A 322 -26.28 17.22 3.36
N ALA A 323 -26.43 17.15 4.69
CA ALA A 323 -25.85 18.15 5.59
C ALA A 323 -24.38 17.86 5.94
N GLU A 324 -24.02 16.59 6.11
CA GLU A 324 -22.70 16.22 6.64
C GLU A 324 -21.73 15.72 5.57
N VAL A 325 -22.19 15.14 4.47
CA VAL A 325 -21.30 14.69 3.38
C VAL A 325 -20.95 15.87 2.47
N THR A 326 -19.79 16.47 2.71
CA THR A 326 -19.36 17.69 2.01
C THR A 326 -18.42 17.44 0.82
N ASN A 327 -17.77 16.28 0.79
CA ASN A 327 -16.73 15.91 -0.18
C ASN A 327 -17.19 14.90 -1.26
N GLY A 328 -18.51 14.73 -1.44
CA GLY A 328 -19.09 13.79 -2.40
C GLY A 328 -19.66 14.46 -3.65
N GLU A 329 -19.60 13.78 -4.79
CA GLU A 329 -20.35 14.19 -5.98
C GLU A 329 -21.86 13.98 -5.76
N GLU A 330 -22.70 14.81 -6.38
CA GLU A 330 -24.16 14.71 -6.27
C GLU A 330 -24.68 13.30 -6.62
N LYS A 331 -24.09 12.69 -7.65
CA LYS A 331 -24.41 11.32 -8.06
C LYS A 331 -24.08 10.28 -6.99
N ASP A 332 -22.95 10.42 -6.30
CA ASP A 332 -22.55 9.50 -5.23
C ASP A 332 -23.49 9.65 -4.02
N ILE A 333 -23.93 10.88 -3.73
CA ILE A 333 -24.89 11.18 -2.66
C ILE A 333 -26.26 10.56 -2.97
N GLU A 334 -26.77 10.72 -4.20
CA GLU A 334 -28.03 10.11 -4.63
C GLU A 334 -27.98 8.58 -4.57
N GLU A 335 -26.88 7.99 -5.02
CA GLU A 335 -26.68 6.53 -4.98
C GLU A 335 -26.60 6.02 -3.53
N LEU A 336 -25.89 6.72 -2.64
CA LEU A 336 -25.85 6.41 -1.22
C LEU A 336 -27.24 6.39 -0.60
N LEU A 337 -28.03 7.44 -0.85
CA LEU A 337 -29.40 7.53 -0.34
C LEU A 337 -30.27 6.38 -0.83
N ASN A 338 -30.16 6.01 -2.11
CA ASN A 338 -30.90 4.89 -2.67
C ASN A 338 -30.49 3.55 -2.05
N ILE A 339 -29.18 3.30 -1.87
CA ILE A 339 -28.67 2.07 -1.23
C ILE A 339 -29.20 1.96 0.20
N LEU A 340 -29.11 3.04 0.97
CA LEU A 340 -29.49 3.05 2.38
C LEU A 340 -31.01 2.94 2.57
N ASP A 341 -31.79 3.69 1.80
CA ASP A 341 -33.26 3.61 1.80
C ASP A 341 -33.73 2.19 1.45
N CYS A 342 -33.16 1.56 0.42
CA CYS A 342 -33.48 0.18 0.06
C CYS A 342 -33.05 -0.86 1.11
N PHE A 343 -32.08 -0.54 1.95
CA PHE A 343 -31.58 -1.44 3.00
C PHE A 343 -32.41 -1.34 4.28
N PHE A 344 -32.74 -0.12 4.72
CA PHE A 344 -33.46 0.10 5.97
C PHE A 344 -34.98 -0.09 5.83
N ASP A 345 -35.55 0.16 4.65
CA ASP A 345 -36.98 -0.01 4.40
C ASP A 345 -37.35 -1.50 4.24
N PRO A 346 -38.15 -2.09 5.16
CA PRO A 346 -38.53 -3.50 5.10
C PRO A 346 -39.38 -3.84 3.87
N SER A 347 -40.02 -2.86 3.24
CA SER A 347 -40.83 -3.05 2.03
C SER A 347 -39.98 -3.10 0.76
N LYS A 348 -38.75 -2.58 0.81
CA LYS A 348 -37.82 -2.55 -0.32
C LYS A 348 -36.84 -3.72 -0.25
N LYS A 349 -36.25 -4.03 -1.40
CA LYS A 349 -35.18 -5.03 -1.49
C LYS A 349 -33.84 -4.33 -1.48
N ALA A 350 -32.94 -4.79 -0.61
CA ALA A 350 -31.56 -4.33 -0.58
C ALA A 350 -30.89 -4.48 -1.96
N ILE A 351 -30.16 -3.44 -2.37
CA ILE A 351 -29.51 -3.38 -3.68
C ILE A 351 -28.54 -4.54 -3.82
N GLN A 352 -28.74 -5.33 -4.88
CA GLN A 352 -27.90 -6.46 -5.22
C GLN A 352 -26.90 -6.07 -6.32
N PRO A 353 -25.74 -6.74 -6.37
CA PRO A 353 -24.79 -6.56 -7.46
C PRO A 353 -25.41 -6.83 -8.81
N LYS A 354 -24.96 -6.11 -9.84
CA LYS A 354 -25.34 -6.36 -11.23
C LYS A 354 -24.82 -7.74 -11.61
N ALA A 355 -25.71 -8.59 -12.14
CA ALA A 355 -25.33 -9.91 -12.60
C ALA A 355 -24.24 -9.79 -13.68
N THR A 356 -23.01 -10.18 -13.35
CA THR A 356 -21.96 -10.33 -14.36
C THR A 356 -22.37 -11.47 -15.29
N GLY A 357 -22.58 -11.18 -16.58
CA GLY A 357 -23.06 -12.13 -17.60
C GLY A 357 -22.18 -13.37 -17.86
N MET A 358 -21.22 -13.68 -17.00
CA MET A 358 -20.40 -14.90 -17.05
C MET A 358 -20.97 -16.06 -16.23
N SER A 359 -21.94 -15.86 -15.33
CA SER A 359 -22.51 -16.97 -14.54
C SER A 359 -23.54 -17.82 -15.30
N ALA A 360 -24.02 -17.38 -16.47
CA ALA A 360 -25.05 -18.09 -17.24
C ALA A 360 -24.50 -19.06 -18.32
N ARG A 361 -23.19 -19.10 -18.57
CA ARG A 361 -22.61 -19.90 -19.68
C ARG A 361 -21.82 -21.15 -19.28
N PHE A 362 -21.59 -21.40 -17.98
CA PHE A 362 -20.71 -22.50 -17.55
C PHE A 362 -21.33 -23.59 -16.66
N TYR A 363 -22.63 -23.55 -16.42
CA TYR A 363 -23.35 -24.70 -15.87
C TYR A 363 -24.43 -25.15 -16.85
N PRO A 364 -24.22 -26.21 -17.65
CA PRO A 364 -25.36 -26.90 -18.20
C PRO A 364 -26.19 -27.44 -17.03
N PRO A 365 -27.54 -27.38 -17.10
CA PRO A 365 -28.38 -27.90 -16.05
C PRO A 365 -28.05 -29.37 -15.86
N MET A 366 -27.71 -29.76 -14.62
CA MET A 366 -27.64 -31.15 -14.17
C MET A 366 -29.04 -31.76 -14.29
N GLY A 367 -29.40 -32.14 -15.50
CA GLY A 367 -30.65 -32.81 -15.85
C GLY A 367 -30.38 -34.28 -16.15
N GLY A 368 -30.90 -35.14 -15.28
CA GLY A 368 -31.41 -36.45 -15.67
C GLY A 368 -30.38 -37.51 -16.03
N ARG A 369 -30.14 -38.43 -15.07
CA ARG A 369 -29.72 -39.80 -15.33
C ARG A 369 -30.43 -40.36 -16.58
N ASN A 370 -29.67 -40.78 -17.58
CA ASN A 370 -30.14 -41.85 -18.45
C ASN A 370 -29.01 -42.84 -18.69
N ASN A 371 -29.15 -43.98 -18.00
CA ASN A 371 -28.42 -45.20 -18.27
C ASN A 371 -28.68 -45.62 -19.72
N ASN A 372 -27.68 -45.54 -20.58
CA ASN A 372 -27.65 -46.42 -21.73
C ASN A 372 -26.23 -46.92 -21.99
N ARG A 373 -25.96 -48.08 -21.40
CA ARG A 373 -24.92 -49.01 -21.80
C ARG A 373 -25.04 -49.26 -23.31
N ARG A 374 -24.05 -48.84 -24.08
CA ARG A 374 -23.72 -49.50 -25.35
C ARG A 374 -22.23 -49.80 -25.40
N ARG A 375 -21.95 -51.08 -25.13
CA ARG A 375 -20.75 -51.81 -25.53
C ARG A 375 -20.36 -51.43 -26.95
N ARG A 376 -19.10 -51.06 -27.17
CA ARG A 376 -18.40 -51.38 -28.42
C ARG A 376 -17.04 -51.98 -28.09
N SER A 377 -16.92 -53.21 -28.54
CA SER A 377 -15.77 -54.10 -28.48
C SER A 377 -14.62 -53.54 -29.29
N TYR A 378 -13.40 -53.64 -28.74
CA TYR A 378 -12.20 -53.67 -29.53
C TYR A 378 -12.15 -54.99 -30.31
N ASN A 379 -11.96 -54.89 -31.62
CA ASN A 379 -11.39 -55.97 -32.40
C ASN A 379 -10.63 -55.41 -33.61
N ARG A 380 -9.36 -55.83 -33.67
CA ARG A 380 -8.31 -55.69 -34.69
C ARG A 380 -7.70 -54.31 -34.88
#